data_AF-A0A5C5G0N7-F1
#
_entry.id   AF-A0A5C5G0N7-F1
#
_cell.length_a   1.000
_cell.length_b   1.000
_cell.length_c   1.000
_cell.angle_alpha   90.00
_cell.angle_beta   90.00
_cell.angle_gamma   90.00
#
_symmetry.space_group_name_H-M   'P 1'
#
loop_
_entity.id
_entity.type
_entity.pdbx_description
1 polymer ?
#
loop_
_entity_poly.entity_id
_entity_poly.type
_entity_poly.pdbx_seq_one_letter_code
_entity_poly.pdbx_strand_id
1 'polypeptide(L)'
;MPHADSLALPDDLTDKRAFYAHVCTVADALLAPSSDSDSAANWVTVLSNAASLLFGSYENYEAAFGRADGRRVNWAGFYVVPSLLSRHASTAEEPTQLLLGPFHGRPACNSVSLRAPSASRPVGVCAAGFLSGETVVVPDVEARPGHIACDGVTKSEVVVPIVVTRRRDDGTEEDVKVGVLDVDCEGLNAFDEEVDKEGLEQFVEVVKRVVRWEL
;
A
#
# COMPACT_ATOMS: atom_id res chain seq x y z
N MET A 1 3.99 -0.73 22.21
CA MET A 1 4.00 0.68 21.79
C MET A 1 4.89 0.81 20.57
N PRO A 2 4.49 1.55 19.54
CA PRO A 2 5.36 1.84 18.42
C PRO A 2 6.61 2.59 18.87
N HIS A 3 7.78 2.05 18.56
CA HIS A 3 9.07 2.67 18.86
C HIS A 3 9.89 2.81 17.59
N ALA A 4 10.66 3.89 17.45
CA ALA A 4 11.47 4.17 16.26
C ALA A 4 12.48 3.04 15.94
N ASP A 5 12.93 2.32 16.97
CA ASP A 5 13.83 1.17 16.85
C ASP A 5 13.20 0.00 16.07
N SER A 6 11.88 0.01 15.84
CA SER A 6 11.19 -0.99 15.01
C SER A 6 11.62 -0.95 13.54
N LEU A 7 12.33 0.11 13.12
CA LEU A 7 12.90 0.21 11.78
C LEU A 7 14.26 -0.48 11.65
N ALA A 8 14.86 -0.96 12.75
CA ALA A 8 16.12 -1.68 12.69
C ALA A 8 15.94 -2.99 11.89
N LEU A 9 16.80 -3.17 10.90
CA LEU A 9 16.89 -4.42 10.15
C LEU A 9 17.94 -5.34 10.80
N PRO A 10 17.72 -6.67 10.80
CA PRO A 10 18.71 -7.61 11.28
C PRO A 10 20.00 -7.54 10.45
N ASP A 11 21.16 -7.63 11.12
CA ASP A 11 22.47 -7.62 10.44
C ASP A 11 22.68 -8.84 9.52
N ASP A 12 21.92 -9.92 9.73
CA ASP A 12 21.94 -11.16 8.96
C ASP A 12 20.90 -11.20 7.83
N LEU A 13 20.25 -10.06 7.52
CA LEU A 13 19.30 -9.97 6.43
C LEU A 13 20.03 -10.09 5.07
N THR A 14 19.85 -11.22 4.40
CA THR A 14 20.59 -11.57 3.18
C THR A 14 19.87 -11.24 1.88
N ASP A 15 18.54 -11.17 1.89
CA ASP A 15 17.72 -11.02 0.70
C ASP A 15 16.36 -10.38 0.98
N LYS A 16 15.63 -10.05 -0.10
CA LYS A 16 14.30 -9.43 -0.03
C LYS A 16 13.26 -10.31 0.66
N ARG A 17 13.39 -11.64 0.61
CA ARG A 17 12.42 -12.54 1.26
C ARG A 17 12.56 -12.46 2.78
N ALA A 18 13.80 -12.46 3.28
CA ALA A 18 14.09 -12.21 4.69
C ALA A 18 13.64 -10.80 5.12
N PHE A 19 13.82 -9.81 4.25
CA PHE A 19 13.32 -8.45 4.47
C PHE A 19 11.81 -8.39 4.70
N TYR A 20 11.01 -8.89 3.75
CA TYR A 20 9.55 -8.84 3.90
C TYR A 20 9.05 -9.67 5.08
N ALA A 21 9.67 -10.82 5.36
CA ALA A 21 9.32 -11.63 6.52
C ALA A 21 9.56 -10.86 7.84
N HIS A 22 10.68 -10.15 7.94
CA HIS A 22 10.97 -9.28 9.10
C HIS A 22 9.98 -8.13 9.19
N VAL A 23 9.76 -7.38 8.11
CA VAL A 23 8.82 -6.25 8.09
C VAL A 23 7.40 -6.69 8.47
N CYS A 24 6.93 -7.84 7.98
CA CYS A 24 5.62 -8.40 8.35
C CYS A 24 5.55 -8.80 9.83
N THR A 25 6.63 -9.41 10.36
CA THR A 25 6.72 -9.79 11.78
C THR A 25 6.66 -8.54 12.68
N VAL A 26 7.42 -7.50 12.32
CA VAL A 26 7.39 -6.23 13.02
C VAL A 26 6.01 -5.58 12.91
N ALA A 27 5.41 -5.55 11.72
CA ALA A 27 4.09 -4.96 11.50
C ALA A 27 3.02 -5.64 12.35
N ASP A 28 3.01 -6.97 12.42
CA ASP A 28 2.05 -7.73 13.21
C ASP A 28 2.16 -7.38 14.71
N ALA A 29 3.39 -7.34 15.24
CA ALA A 29 3.61 -7.01 16.65
C ALA A 29 3.34 -5.52 16.96
N LEU A 30 3.71 -4.62 16.05
CA LEU A 30 3.66 -3.17 16.25
C LEU A 30 2.25 -2.61 16.14
N LEU A 31 1.49 -3.14 15.18
CA LEU A 31 0.18 -2.64 14.79
C LEU A 31 -0.96 -3.42 15.45
N ALA A 32 -0.67 -4.55 16.11
CA ALA A 32 -1.68 -5.33 16.82
C ALA A 32 -2.44 -4.48 17.85
N PRO A 33 -3.78 -4.53 17.83
CA PRO A 33 -4.58 -3.83 18.81
C PRO A 33 -4.40 -4.44 20.20
N SER A 34 -4.44 -3.61 21.24
CA SER A 34 -4.35 -4.09 22.62
C SER A 34 -5.59 -4.87 23.09
N SER A 35 -6.72 -4.71 22.39
CA SER A 35 -7.97 -5.43 22.60
C SER A 35 -8.90 -5.28 21.40
N ASP A 36 -9.95 -6.09 21.32
CA ASP A 36 -11.01 -5.97 20.30
C ASP A 36 -11.75 -4.63 20.33
N SER A 37 -11.64 -3.88 21.43
CA SER A 37 -12.23 -2.54 21.62
C SER A 37 -11.24 -1.39 21.47
N ASP A 38 -9.98 -1.66 21.14
CA ASP A 38 -8.95 -0.64 21.02
C ASP A 38 -9.32 0.37 19.93
N SER A 39 -9.44 1.64 20.28
CA SER A 39 -9.74 2.71 19.33
C SER A 39 -8.57 3.02 18.39
N ALA A 40 -7.34 2.65 18.77
CA ALA A 40 -6.16 2.81 17.92
C ALA A 40 -6.13 1.83 16.74
N ALA A 41 -6.99 0.80 16.75
CA ALA A 41 -7.17 -0.14 15.64
C ALA A 41 -7.88 0.49 14.41
N ASN A 42 -8.26 1.77 14.48
CA ASN A 42 -8.87 2.45 13.34
C ASN A 42 -7.87 2.55 12.15
N TRP A 43 -8.42 2.57 10.94
CA TRP A 43 -7.63 2.55 9.72
C TRP A 43 -6.64 3.72 9.62
N VAL A 44 -6.99 4.93 10.07
CA VAL A 44 -6.11 6.10 9.98
C VAL A 44 -4.83 5.88 10.79
N THR A 45 -4.98 5.45 12.04
CA THR A 45 -3.84 5.21 12.94
C THR A 45 -2.97 4.07 12.44
N VAL A 46 -3.58 2.94 12.07
CA VAL A 46 -2.84 1.76 11.62
C VAL A 46 -2.14 2.02 10.29
N LEU A 47 -2.83 2.55 9.28
CA LEU A 47 -2.23 2.84 7.97
C LEU A 47 -1.11 3.88 8.08
N SER A 48 -1.21 4.85 8.99
CA SER A 48 -0.12 5.81 9.23
C SER A 48 1.16 5.12 9.74
N ASN A 49 1.04 4.22 10.72
CA ASN A 49 2.18 3.47 11.23
C ASN A 49 2.68 2.43 10.22
N ALA A 50 1.79 1.78 9.47
CA ALA A 50 2.15 0.85 8.41
C ALA A 50 2.96 1.53 7.29
N ALA A 51 2.51 2.69 6.82
CA ALA A 51 3.25 3.48 5.83
C ALA A 51 4.63 3.90 6.38
N SER A 52 4.70 4.32 7.65
CA SER A 52 5.96 4.71 8.30
C SER A 52 6.94 3.54 8.40
N LEU A 53 6.45 2.40 8.87
CA LEU A 53 7.23 1.16 9.01
C LEU A 53 7.77 0.71 7.65
N LEU A 54 6.91 0.62 6.64
CA LEU A 54 7.30 0.14 5.33
C LEU A 54 8.31 1.08 4.67
N PHE A 55 8.03 2.38 4.64
CA PHE A 55 8.93 3.39 4.08
C PHE A 55 10.29 3.41 4.79
N GLY A 56 10.28 3.43 6.13
CA GLY A 56 11.51 3.42 6.93
C GLY A 56 12.32 2.13 6.76
N SER A 57 11.64 0.98 6.61
CA SER A 57 12.31 -0.30 6.35
C SER A 57 13.02 -0.29 5.01
N TYR A 58 12.41 0.26 3.95
CA TYR A 58 13.07 0.43 2.65
C TYR A 58 14.27 1.38 2.73
N GLU A 59 14.16 2.51 3.43
CA GLU A 59 15.29 3.43 3.63
C GLU A 59 16.47 2.76 4.35
N ASN A 60 16.19 1.81 5.25
CA ASN A 60 17.23 1.08 5.97
C ASN A 60 17.76 -0.14 5.22
N TYR A 61 17.14 -0.56 4.12
CA TYR A 61 17.59 -1.72 3.33
C TYR A 61 18.47 -1.31 2.15
N GLU A 62 19.64 -0.75 2.44
CA GLU A 62 20.52 -0.17 1.40
C GLU A 62 20.93 -1.16 0.30
N ALA A 63 21.08 -2.45 0.63
CA ALA A 63 21.50 -3.47 -0.33
C ALA A 63 20.52 -3.66 -1.51
N ALA A 64 19.22 -3.43 -1.30
CA ALA A 64 18.20 -3.54 -2.36
C ALA A 64 17.63 -2.20 -2.78
N PHE A 65 17.46 -1.25 -1.85
CA PHE A 65 16.77 0.03 -2.06
C PHE A 65 17.63 1.26 -1.71
N GLY A 66 18.96 1.10 -1.77
CA GLY A 66 19.91 2.13 -1.39
C GLY A 66 19.93 3.37 -2.28
N ARG A 67 20.27 4.51 -1.66
CA ARG A 67 20.40 5.82 -2.34
C ARG A 67 21.57 5.87 -3.32
N ALA A 68 22.67 5.18 -3.02
CA ALA A 68 23.88 5.18 -3.85
C ALA A 68 23.64 4.59 -5.25
N ASP A 69 22.74 3.60 -5.35
CA ASP A 69 22.40 2.94 -6.60
C ASP A 69 21.18 3.57 -7.30
N GLY A 70 20.64 4.67 -6.76
CA GLY A 70 19.44 5.32 -7.29
C GLY A 70 18.19 4.45 -7.25
N ARG A 71 18.15 3.41 -6.39
CA ARG A 71 17.01 2.51 -6.18
C ARG A 71 16.21 2.86 -4.93
N ARG A 72 16.21 4.13 -4.59
CA ARG A 72 15.54 4.65 -3.39
C ARG A 72 14.03 4.60 -3.57
N VAL A 73 13.32 4.00 -2.62
CA VAL A 73 11.87 4.16 -2.50
C VAL A 73 11.55 5.62 -2.14
N ASN A 74 10.82 6.31 -3.01
CA ASN A 74 10.48 7.73 -2.83
C ASN A 74 9.07 7.98 -2.31
N TRP A 75 8.20 6.96 -2.37
CA TRP A 75 6.85 7.03 -1.85
C TRP A 75 6.36 5.66 -1.38
N ALA A 76 5.70 5.60 -0.22
CA ALA A 76 4.97 4.42 0.22
C ALA A 76 3.75 4.84 1.04
N GLY A 77 2.57 4.33 0.69
CA GLY A 77 1.34 4.77 1.33
C GLY A 77 0.09 4.20 0.71
N PHE A 78 -1.04 4.80 1.02
CA PHE A 78 -2.33 4.23 0.74
C PHE A 78 -3.23 5.20 -0.03
N TYR A 79 -4.05 4.65 -0.92
CA TYR A 79 -5.24 5.31 -1.44
C TYR A 79 -6.46 4.51 -1.03
N VAL A 80 -7.48 5.16 -0.50
CA VAL A 80 -8.67 4.52 0.09
C VAL A 80 -9.95 4.96 -0.61
N VAL A 81 -10.99 4.14 -0.50
CA VAL A 81 -12.32 4.50 -1.03
C VAL A 81 -12.93 5.68 -0.23
N PRO A 82 -13.72 6.57 -0.88
CA PRO A 82 -14.33 7.71 -0.22
C PRO A 82 -15.21 7.37 0.99
N SER A 83 -15.82 6.19 1.03
CA SER A 83 -16.64 5.72 2.15
C SER A 83 -15.88 5.56 3.46
N LEU A 84 -14.55 5.39 3.44
CA LEU A 84 -13.74 5.36 4.65
C LEU A 84 -13.45 6.74 5.24
N LEU A 85 -13.56 7.80 4.44
CA LEU A 85 -13.28 9.18 4.84
C LEU A 85 -14.55 10.00 5.09
N SER A 86 -15.63 9.70 4.38
CA SER A 86 -16.86 10.48 4.42
C SER A 86 -18.00 9.67 5.01
N ARG A 87 -18.47 10.08 6.20
CA ARG A 87 -19.60 9.46 6.92
C ARG A 87 -20.93 9.49 6.14
N HIS A 88 -21.01 10.27 5.07
CA HIS A 88 -22.20 10.40 4.21
C HIS A 88 -22.05 9.70 2.85
N ALA A 89 -20.89 9.11 2.56
CA ALA A 89 -20.74 8.32 1.35
C ALA A 89 -21.47 6.98 1.51
N SER A 90 -22.38 6.71 0.58
CA SER A 90 -23.07 5.42 0.50
C SER A 90 -22.04 4.31 0.24
N THR A 91 -22.11 3.22 1.00
CA THR A 91 -21.34 1.99 0.74
C THR A 91 -21.98 1.11 -0.34
N ALA A 92 -23.17 1.49 -0.83
CA ALA A 92 -23.92 0.72 -1.83
C ALA A 92 -23.53 1.04 -3.29
N GLU A 93 -22.76 2.11 -3.52
CA GLU A 93 -22.31 2.50 -4.87
C GLU A 93 -20.81 2.24 -5.05
N GLU A 94 -20.43 1.74 -6.22
CA GLU A 94 -19.04 1.57 -6.60
C GLU A 94 -18.31 2.93 -6.61
N PRO A 95 -17.09 3.02 -6.04
CA PRO A 95 -16.36 4.27 -5.99
C PRO A 95 -15.92 4.71 -7.40
N THR A 96 -16.07 6.00 -7.68
CA THR A 96 -15.60 6.61 -8.95
C THR A 96 -14.14 7.09 -8.86
N GLN A 97 -13.59 7.12 -7.65
CA GLN A 97 -12.21 7.53 -7.36
C GLN A 97 -11.73 6.89 -6.05
N LEU A 98 -10.42 6.82 -5.89
CA LEU A 98 -9.76 6.66 -4.59
C LEU A 98 -9.28 8.02 -4.09
N LEU A 99 -9.17 8.17 -2.78
CA LEU A 99 -8.68 9.36 -2.10
C LEU A 99 -7.37 9.05 -1.40
N LEU A 100 -6.47 10.02 -1.36
CA LEU A 100 -5.18 9.91 -0.68
C LEU A 100 -5.38 9.59 0.82
N GLY A 101 -4.83 8.47 1.26
CA GLY A 101 -4.73 8.05 2.65
C GLY A 101 -3.34 8.39 3.24
N PRO A 102 -3.00 7.81 4.41
CA PRO A 102 -1.68 7.99 5.02
C PRO A 102 -0.55 7.51 4.10
N PHE A 103 0.54 8.27 4.05
CA PHE A 103 1.71 7.96 3.24
C PHE A 103 2.98 8.57 3.83
N HIS A 104 4.14 8.09 3.38
CA HIS A 104 5.44 8.73 3.57
C HIS A 104 6.10 8.93 2.19
N GLY A 105 6.62 10.13 1.95
CA GLY A 105 7.17 10.50 0.65
C GLY A 105 6.90 11.97 0.30
N ARG A 106 7.06 12.31 -0.98
CA ARG A 106 6.69 13.64 -1.50
C ARG A 106 5.17 13.80 -1.59
N PRO A 107 4.65 15.05 -1.67
CA PRO A 107 3.23 15.28 -1.93
C PRO A 107 2.75 14.54 -3.18
N ALA A 108 1.58 13.91 -3.09
CA ALA A 108 1.01 13.09 -4.14
C ALA A 108 -0.35 13.62 -4.62
N CYS A 109 -0.92 12.95 -5.62
CA CYS A 109 -2.24 13.24 -6.14
C CYS A 109 -3.32 13.06 -5.05
N ASN A 110 -4.20 14.05 -4.82
CA ASN A 110 -5.24 13.94 -3.78
C ASN A 110 -6.29 12.85 -4.07
N SER A 111 -6.47 12.50 -5.34
CA SER A 111 -7.37 11.44 -5.76
C SER A 111 -6.91 10.73 -7.04
N VAL A 112 -7.31 9.47 -7.17
CA VAL A 112 -7.06 8.60 -8.32
C VAL A 112 -8.40 8.25 -8.95
N SER A 113 -8.61 8.60 -10.22
CA SER A 113 -9.86 8.30 -10.92
C SER A 113 -9.97 6.81 -11.27
N LEU A 114 -11.10 6.19 -10.93
CA LEU A 114 -11.44 4.79 -11.25
C LEU A 114 -12.26 4.65 -12.54
N ARG A 115 -12.31 5.69 -13.37
CA ARG A 115 -13.05 5.65 -14.63
C ARG A 115 -12.45 4.60 -15.58
N ALA A 116 -13.30 4.07 -16.46
CA ALA A 116 -12.85 3.17 -17.52
C ALA A 116 -11.75 3.83 -18.39
N PRO A 117 -10.76 3.04 -18.85
CA PRO A 117 -9.71 3.54 -19.73
C PRO A 117 -10.31 4.03 -21.04
N SER A 118 -9.73 5.08 -21.62
CA SER A 118 -10.03 5.56 -22.97
C SER A 118 -8.75 5.59 -23.80
N ALA A 119 -8.88 5.56 -25.12
CA ALA A 119 -7.74 5.66 -26.04
C ALA A 119 -6.84 6.89 -25.76
N SER A 120 -7.44 7.98 -25.23
CA SER A 120 -6.75 9.22 -24.89
C SER A 120 -6.24 9.30 -23.44
N ARG A 121 -6.67 8.40 -22.56
CA ARG A 121 -6.32 8.47 -21.14
C ARG A 121 -6.42 7.06 -20.51
N PRO A 122 -5.29 6.36 -20.39
CA PRO A 122 -5.24 5.02 -19.82
C PRO A 122 -5.46 5.05 -18.31
N VAL A 123 -5.57 3.85 -17.74
CA VAL A 123 -5.77 3.65 -16.31
C VAL A 123 -4.43 3.75 -15.57
N GLY A 124 -4.39 4.55 -14.49
CA GLY A 124 -3.20 4.64 -13.61
C GLY A 124 -2.91 3.32 -12.91
N VAL A 125 -1.70 3.11 -12.38
CA VAL A 125 -1.33 1.83 -11.73
C VAL A 125 -2.22 1.57 -10.51
N CYS A 126 -2.36 2.56 -9.62
CA CYS A 126 -3.29 2.50 -8.48
C CYS A 126 -4.71 2.07 -8.89
N ALA A 127 -5.26 2.69 -9.93
CA ALA A 127 -6.60 2.33 -10.45
C ALA A 127 -6.62 0.94 -11.08
N ALA A 128 -5.55 0.51 -11.75
CA ALA A 128 -5.44 -0.82 -12.33
C ALA A 128 -5.44 -1.90 -11.24
N GLY A 129 -4.66 -1.72 -10.17
CA GLY A 129 -4.64 -2.65 -9.03
C GLY A 129 -5.99 -2.69 -8.32
N PHE A 130 -6.60 -1.54 -8.05
CA PHE A 130 -7.93 -1.49 -7.42
C PHE A 130 -9.01 -2.18 -8.27
N LEU A 131 -9.11 -1.84 -9.56
CA LEU A 131 -10.16 -2.36 -10.44
C LEU A 131 -9.99 -3.86 -10.69
N SER A 132 -8.77 -4.34 -10.93
CA SER A 132 -8.50 -5.77 -11.12
C SER A 132 -8.68 -6.57 -9.83
N GLY A 133 -8.32 -5.99 -8.68
CA GLY A 133 -8.18 -6.77 -7.44
C GLY A 133 -6.91 -7.63 -7.41
N GLU A 134 -5.97 -7.38 -8.32
CA GLU A 134 -4.68 -8.05 -8.39
C GLU A 134 -3.53 -7.06 -8.17
N THR A 135 -2.42 -7.54 -7.59
CA THR A 135 -1.19 -6.74 -7.46
C THR A 135 -0.59 -6.44 -8.82
N VAL A 136 -0.20 -5.19 -9.03
CA VAL A 136 0.40 -4.70 -10.27
C VAL A 136 1.83 -4.28 -10.00
N VAL A 137 2.79 -4.94 -10.63
CA VAL A 137 4.21 -4.58 -10.59
C VAL A 137 4.59 -3.88 -11.90
N VAL A 138 5.21 -2.71 -11.80
CA VAL A 138 5.61 -1.89 -12.95
C VAL A 138 7.12 -1.67 -12.91
N PRO A 139 7.91 -2.37 -13.74
CA PRO A 139 9.37 -2.23 -13.76
C PRO A 139 9.85 -0.90 -14.35
N ASP A 140 9.04 -0.29 -15.22
CA ASP A 140 9.30 1.00 -15.86
C ASP A 140 7.96 1.74 -16.07
N VAL A 141 7.76 2.81 -15.31
CA VAL A 141 6.52 3.62 -15.37
C VAL A 141 6.44 4.43 -16.67
N GLU A 142 7.56 4.85 -17.25
CA GLU A 142 7.60 5.63 -18.49
C GLU A 142 7.27 4.74 -19.71
N ALA A 143 7.58 3.44 -19.63
CA ALA A 143 7.22 2.47 -20.66
C ALA A 143 5.70 2.18 -20.72
N ARG A 144 4.92 2.56 -19.68
CA ARG A 144 3.47 2.36 -19.69
C ARG A 144 2.79 3.42 -20.56
N PRO A 145 2.00 3.02 -21.57
CA PRO A 145 1.26 3.97 -22.40
C PRO A 145 0.41 4.91 -21.54
N GLY A 146 0.58 6.22 -21.76
CA GLY A 146 -0.16 7.31 -21.11
C GLY A 146 -0.02 7.40 -19.59
N HIS A 147 1.10 6.94 -19.04
CA HIS A 147 1.50 7.26 -17.68
C HIS A 147 1.58 8.79 -17.47
N ILE A 148 0.99 9.27 -16.38
CA ILE A 148 1.11 10.64 -15.89
C ILE A 148 1.68 10.51 -14.49
N ALA A 149 2.97 10.77 -14.33
CA ALA A 149 3.65 10.66 -13.05
C ALA A 149 3.10 11.68 -12.06
N CYS A 150 2.73 11.24 -10.85
CA CYS A 150 2.44 12.15 -9.74
C CYS A 150 3.76 12.72 -9.16
N ASP A 151 4.85 11.95 -9.16
CA ASP A 151 6.23 12.40 -8.87
C ASP A 151 7.13 12.10 -10.07
N GLY A 152 7.74 13.13 -10.66
CA GLY A 152 8.52 13.01 -11.90
C GLY A 152 9.86 12.27 -11.76
N VAL A 153 10.21 11.79 -10.56
CA VAL A 153 11.41 10.97 -10.34
C VAL A 153 11.10 9.48 -10.19
N THR A 154 9.84 9.08 -10.05
CA THR A 154 9.43 7.66 -9.97
C THR A 154 9.75 6.96 -11.29
N LYS A 155 10.38 5.79 -11.20
CA LYS A 155 10.75 4.94 -12.35
C LYS A 155 10.15 3.55 -12.30
N SER A 156 9.90 3.00 -11.12
CA SER A 156 9.11 1.76 -10.94
C SER A 156 8.10 1.93 -9.81
N GLU A 157 7.02 1.14 -9.87
CA GLU A 157 5.86 1.26 -8.98
C GLU A 157 5.30 -0.14 -8.71
N VAL A 158 4.85 -0.40 -7.49
CA VAL A 158 4.08 -1.61 -7.16
C VAL A 158 2.84 -1.23 -6.35
N VAL A 159 1.70 -1.75 -6.80
CA VAL A 159 0.40 -1.47 -6.19
C VAL A 159 -0.26 -2.77 -5.77
N VAL A 160 -0.63 -2.86 -4.49
CA VAL A 160 -1.30 -4.04 -3.90
C VAL A 160 -2.71 -3.64 -3.47
N PRO A 161 -3.77 -4.28 -3.99
CA PRO A 161 -5.14 -3.99 -3.59
C PRO A 161 -5.44 -4.47 -2.17
N ILE A 162 -6.26 -3.70 -1.44
CA ILE A 162 -6.72 -4.03 -0.11
C ILE A 162 -8.18 -4.48 -0.22
N VAL A 163 -8.39 -5.78 -0.12
CA VAL A 163 -9.71 -6.43 -0.15
C VAL A 163 -9.98 -7.05 1.20
N VAL A 164 -11.06 -6.66 1.85
CA VAL A 164 -11.40 -7.13 3.20
C VAL A 164 -12.72 -7.88 3.18
N THR A 165 -12.77 -8.99 3.90
CA THR A 165 -14.00 -9.77 4.03
C THR A 165 -14.84 -9.17 5.16
N ARG A 166 -16.04 -8.71 4.80
CA ARG A 166 -17.04 -8.19 5.73
C ARG A 166 -18.14 -9.23 5.92
N ARG A 167 -18.55 -9.45 7.16
CA ARG A 167 -19.74 -10.23 7.49
C ARG A 167 -20.95 -9.31 7.55
N ARG A 168 -22.00 -9.64 6.79
CA ARG A 168 -23.28 -8.92 6.77
C ARG A 168 -24.19 -9.39 7.92
N ASP A 169 -25.23 -8.60 8.20
CA ASP A 169 -26.23 -8.88 9.25
C ASP A 169 -26.97 -10.22 9.03
N ASP A 170 -27.12 -10.64 7.76
CA ASP A 170 -27.74 -11.92 7.40
C ASP A 170 -26.79 -13.13 7.54
N GLY A 171 -25.56 -12.90 8.00
CA GLY A 171 -24.53 -13.92 8.20
C GLY A 171 -23.74 -14.28 6.95
N THR A 172 -24.01 -13.65 5.80
CA THR A 172 -23.21 -13.82 4.58
C THR A 172 -21.90 -13.04 4.66
N GLU A 173 -20.90 -13.46 3.89
CA GLU A 173 -19.60 -12.78 3.79
C GLU A 173 -19.46 -12.17 2.40
N GLU A 174 -18.92 -10.96 2.35
CA GLU A 174 -18.63 -10.23 1.12
C GLU A 174 -17.20 -9.69 1.13
N ASP A 175 -16.53 -9.76 0.00
CA ASP A 175 -15.25 -9.11 -0.18
C ASP A 175 -15.46 -7.66 -0.64
N VAL A 176 -14.89 -6.73 0.11
CA VAL A 176 -15.00 -5.29 -0.10
C VAL A 176 -13.62 -4.72 -0.42
N LYS A 177 -13.49 -4.06 -1.57
CA LYS A 177 -12.27 -3.32 -1.91
C LYS A 177 -12.26 -2.00 -1.18
N VAL A 178 -11.28 -1.80 -0.29
CA VAL A 178 -11.21 -0.62 0.57
C VAL A 178 -10.11 0.37 0.17
N GLY A 179 -9.20 -0.06 -0.70
CA GLY A 179 -8.13 0.79 -1.19
C GLY A 179 -7.01 0.01 -1.87
N VAL A 180 -5.86 0.64 -1.94
CA VAL A 180 -4.59 0.06 -2.39
C VAL A 180 -3.45 0.54 -1.50
N LEU A 181 -2.45 -0.30 -1.31
CA LEU A 181 -1.09 0.08 -0.97
C LEU A 181 -0.35 0.41 -2.27
N ASP A 182 0.38 1.51 -2.28
CA ASP A 182 1.16 2.00 -3.41
C ASP A 182 2.59 2.33 -2.96
N VAL A 183 3.59 1.92 -3.73
CA VAL A 183 5.02 2.07 -3.44
C VAL A 183 5.77 2.44 -4.71
N ASP A 184 6.43 3.60 -4.69
CA ASP A 184 7.23 4.15 -5.78
C ASP A 184 8.72 4.03 -5.49
N CYS A 185 9.50 3.83 -6.56
CA CYS A 185 10.95 3.85 -6.51
C CYS A 185 11.59 4.70 -7.62
N GLU A 186 12.67 5.41 -7.30
CA GLU A 186 13.50 6.20 -8.23
C GLU A 186 14.32 5.33 -9.21
N GLY A 187 14.39 4.02 -8.94
CA GLY A 187 15.09 3.01 -9.74
C GLY A 187 14.15 2.25 -10.67
N LEU A 188 14.66 1.78 -11.80
CA LEU A 188 13.96 0.82 -12.67
C LEU A 188 14.04 -0.58 -12.07
N ASN A 189 13.04 -1.42 -12.32
CA ASN A 189 12.97 -2.81 -11.87
C ASN A 189 13.26 -2.97 -10.36
N ALA A 190 12.82 -2.01 -9.54
CA ALA A 190 13.07 -2.08 -8.11
C ALA A 190 12.26 -3.19 -7.44
N PHE A 191 11.10 -3.50 -8.02
CA PHE A 191 10.17 -4.54 -7.57
C PHE A 191 10.10 -5.67 -8.59
N ASP A 192 10.14 -6.91 -8.11
CA ASP A 192 10.00 -8.14 -8.87
C ASP A 192 8.64 -8.81 -8.64
N GLU A 193 8.24 -9.63 -9.60
CA GLU A 193 6.92 -10.30 -9.65
C GLU A 193 6.79 -11.48 -8.68
N GLU A 194 7.88 -11.89 -8.01
CA GLU A 194 7.89 -13.08 -7.17
C GLU A 194 8.00 -12.71 -5.69
N VAL A 195 9.12 -12.12 -5.28
CA VAL A 195 9.46 -11.83 -3.89
C VAL A 195 8.80 -10.54 -3.40
N ASP A 196 8.89 -9.44 -4.16
CA ASP A 196 8.32 -8.17 -3.72
C ASP A 196 6.79 -8.20 -3.73
N LYS A 197 6.21 -8.79 -4.78
CA LYS A 197 4.77 -9.02 -4.87
C LYS A 197 4.26 -9.86 -3.68
N GLU A 198 4.84 -11.05 -3.46
CA GLU A 198 4.42 -11.94 -2.37
C GLU A 198 4.59 -11.26 -0.99
N GLY A 199 5.73 -10.58 -0.78
CA GLY A 199 6.04 -9.92 0.48
C GLY A 199 5.11 -8.75 0.80
N LEU A 200 4.75 -7.94 -0.20
CA LEU A 200 3.82 -6.83 -0.05
C LEU A 200 2.36 -7.29 0.10
N GLU A 201 1.97 -8.37 -0.57
CA GLU A 201 0.67 -9.02 -0.35
C GLU A 201 0.56 -9.53 1.10
N GLN A 202 1.61 -10.19 1.61
CA GLN A 202 1.66 -10.61 3.03
C GLN A 202 1.59 -9.41 3.99
N PHE A 203 2.28 -8.31 3.68
CA PHE A 203 2.20 -7.09 4.46
C PHE A 203 0.78 -6.51 4.49
N VAL A 204 0.09 -6.48 3.34
CA VAL A 204 -1.31 -6.05 3.26
C VAL A 204 -2.22 -6.99 4.06
N GLU A 205 -1.98 -8.31 4.07
CA GLU A 205 -2.74 -9.24 4.93
C GLU A 205 -2.56 -8.94 6.43
N VAL A 206 -1.35 -8.54 6.87
CA VAL A 206 -1.13 -8.06 8.25
C VAL A 206 -1.97 -6.82 8.51
N VAL A 207 -1.89 -5.82 7.62
CA VAL A 207 -2.65 -4.56 7.74
C VAL A 207 -4.16 -4.84 7.81
N LYS A 208 -4.69 -5.67 6.92
CA LYS A 208 -6.11 -6.04 6.87
C LYS A 208 -6.60 -6.61 8.21
N ARG A 209 -5.80 -7.47 8.83
CA ARG A 209 -6.14 -8.14 10.09
C ARG A 209 -6.14 -7.20 11.30
N VAL A 210 -5.21 -6.25 11.35
CA VAL A 210 -5.03 -5.37 12.52
C VAL A 210 -5.88 -4.10 12.45
N VAL A 211 -6.34 -3.71 11.26
CA VAL A 211 -7.33 -2.64 11.08
C VAL A 211 -8.74 -3.13 11.41
N ARG A 212 -9.46 -2.36 12.24
CA ARG A 212 -10.92 -2.46 12.33
C ARG A 212 -11.56 -1.63 11.22
N TRP A 213 -11.97 -2.29 10.15
CA TRP A 213 -12.66 -1.66 9.03
C TRP A 213 -14.12 -1.38 9.40
N GLU A 214 -14.49 -0.11 9.57
CA GLU A 214 -15.89 0.31 9.81
C GLU A 214 -16.65 0.34 8.48
N LEU A 215 -17.07 -0.85 7.99
CA LEU A 215 -17.73 -1.05 6.70
C LEU A 215 -19.23 -1.32 6.79
#